data_AF-A0A3M3A7K6-F1
#
_entry.id   AF-A0A3M3A7K6-F1
#
_cell.length_a   1.000
_cell.length_b   1.000
_cell.length_c   1.000
_cell.angle_alpha   90.00
_cell.angle_beta   90.00
_cell.angle_gamma   90.00
#
_symmetry.space_group_name_H-M   'P 1'
#
loop_
_entity.id
_entity.type
_entity.pdbx_description
1 polymer ?
#
loop_
_entity_poly.entity_id
_entity_poly.type
_entity_poly.pdbx_seq_one_letter_code
_entity_poly.pdbx_strand_id
1 'polypeptide(L)'
;AGVIEAGPERISVRTSGQFASEKDLATVNLRINDRFYRLSDIADITRGYTDPPKPLFRFNGKPAIGLSIAMQKGGNIQAFGKALHERMDATTAELPVGIGVHKVSDQAEVVNKAVGGFTSALFEAVIIVLLVSFVSLGFRAGLVVACSIPLVLAMVFVFMEYSGITMQRISLGALIIALGLLVDDAMITVEMMVTRLEMGETKEQAATYAYTSTAFPMLTGTLVTVAGFVPIGLNNSSAG
;
A
#
# COMPACT_ATOMS: atom_id res chain seq x y z
N ALA A 1 -21.00 2.53 -40.82
CA ALA A 1 -19.90 2.02 -41.67
C ALA A 1 -19.95 0.50 -41.70
N GLY A 2 -19.55 -0.14 -42.78
CA GLY A 2 -19.52 -1.59 -42.95
C GLY A 2 -18.57 -2.00 -44.08
N VAL A 3 -18.35 -3.29 -44.27
CA VAL A 3 -17.58 -3.83 -45.40
C VAL A 3 -18.55 -4.63 -46.26
N ILE A 4 -18.53 -4.38 -47.57
CA ILE A 4 -19.30 -5.13 -48.56
C ILE A 4 -18.32 -6.00 -49.34
N GLU A 5 -18.65 -7.28 -49.50
CA GLU A 5 -17.88 -8.21 -50.32
C GLU A 5 -18.49 -8.22 -51.72
N ALA A 6 -17.80 -7.58 -52.67
CA ALA A 6 -18.24 -7.46 -54.05
C ALA A 6 -17.46 -8.47 -54.90
N GLY A 7 -17.79 -9.76 -54.78
CA GLY A 7 -17.06 -10.85 -55.42
C GLY A 7 -15.69 -11.09 -54.77
N PRO A 8 -14.56 -11.09 -55.51
CA PRO A 8 -13.24 -11.34 -54.93
C PRO A 8 -12.67 -10.14 -54.13
N GLU A 9 -13.31 -8.98 -54.19
CA GLU A 9 -12.84 -7.74 -53.53
C GLU A 9 -13.68 -7.41 -52.29
N ARG A 10 -13.00 -7.04 -51.19
CA ARG A 10 -13.64 -6.49 -49.99
C ARG A 10 -13.55 -4.97 -50.01
N ILE A 11 -14.68 -4.29 -50.11
CA ILE A 11 -14.77 -2.82 -50.19
C ILE A 11 -15.34 -2.28 -48.86
N SER A 12 -14.62 -1.38 -48.21
CA SER A 12 -15.12 -0.69 -47.02
C SER A 12 -16.00 0.49 -47.39
N VAL A 13 -17.22 0.53 -46.86
CA VAL A 13 -18.19 1.61 -47.07
C VAL A 13 -18.45 2.33 -45.75
N ARG A 14 -18.15 3.63 -45.70
CA ARG A 14 -18.44 4.49 -44.55
C ARG A 14 -19.46 5.55 -44.96
N THR A 15 -20.63 5.51 -44.36
CA THR A 15 -21.66 6.54 -44.52
C THR A 15 -21.44 7.67 -43.49
N SER A 16 -21.68 8.91 -43.90
CA SER A 16 -21.56 10.12 -43.06
C SER A 16 -22.86 10.47 -42.34
N GLY A 17 -23.70 9.49 -42.01
CA GLY A 17 -25.05 9.72 -41.47
C GLY A 17 -25.14 9.98 -39.96
N GLN A 18 -24.02 9.94 -39.23
CA GLN A 18 -24.00 10.30 -37.80
C GLN A 18 -23.82 11.81 -37.65
N PHE A 19 -24.59 12.41 -36.74
CA PHE A 19 -24.44 13.81 -36.40
C PHE A 19 -23.15 14.04 -35.59
N ALA A 20 -22.30 14.97 -36.04
CA ALA A 20 -21.07 15.33 -35.36
C ALA A 20 -21.15 16.71 -34.69
N SER A 21 -22.11 17.55 -35.12
CA SER A 21 -22.27 18.91 -34.65
C SER A 21 -23.73 19.36 -34.64
N GLU A 22 -24.00 20.49 -33.99
CA GLU A 22 -25.31 21.16 -33.99
C GLU A 22 -25.78 21.48 -35.41
N LYS A 23 -24.83 21.81 -36.31
CA LYS A 23 -25.12 22.12 -37.72
C LYS A 23 -25.72 20.92 -38.44
N ASP A 24 -25.23 19.72 -38.13
CA ASP A 24 -25.75 18.50 -38.74
C ASP A 24 -27.19 18.26 -38.29
N LEU A 25 -27.48 18.46 -36.99
CA LEU A 25 -28.84 18.43 -36.46
C LEU A 25 -29.75 19.49 -37.11
N ALA A 26 -29.25 20.71 -37.32
CA ALA A 26 -30.04 21.81 -37.90
C ALA A 26 -30.55 21.49 -39.31
N THR A 27 -29.77 20.72 -40.07
CA THR A 27 -30.12 20.34 -41.45
C THR A 27 -30.99 19.09 -41.56
N VAL A 28 -31.42 18.50 -40.44
CA VAL A 28 -32.31 17.34 -40.44
C VAL A 28 -33.66 17.72 -41.03
N ASN A 29 -34.09 17.00 -42.07
CA ASN A 29 -35.37 17.22 -42.72
C ASN A 29 -36.48 16.41 -42.02
N LEU A 30 -37.53 17.10 -41.60
CA LEU A 30 -38.76 16.54 -41.05
C LEU A 30 -39.86 16.63 -42.12
N ARG A 31 -40.57 15.53 -42.37
CA ARG A 31 -41.70 15.50 -43.32
C ARG A 31 -43.02 15.58 -42.56
N ILE A 32 -43.80 16.63 -42.79
CA ILE A 32 -45.14 16.84 -42.21
C ILE A 32 -46.10 17.22 -43.34
N ASN A 33 -47.19 16.47 -43.51
CA ASN A 33 -48.21 16.70 -44.54
C ASN A 33 -47.62 16.97 -45.95
N ASP A 34 -46.68 16.12 -46.38
CA ASP A 34 -45.97 16.20 -47.67
C ASP A 34 -45.11 17.46 -47.91
N ARG A 35 -44.78 18.21 -46.85
CA ARG A 35 -43.77 19.27 -46.89
C ARG A 35 -42.57 18.90 -46.03
N PHE A 36 -41.39 19.29 -46.51
CA PHE A 36 -40.14 19.17 -45.76
C PHE A 36 -39.86 20.47 -45.03
N TYR A 37 -39.60 20.36 -43.74
CA TYR A 37 -39.11 21.45 -42.89
C TYR A 37 -37.77 21.04 -42.30
N ARG A 38 -36.85 21.97 -42.14
CA ARG A 38 -35.61 21.70 -41.41
C ARG A 38 -35.91 21.74 -39.92
N LEU A 39 -35.14 21.01 -39.13
CA LEU A 39 -35.25 21.06 -37.68
C LEU A 39 -35.04 22.49 -37.15
N SER A 40 -34.16 23.26 -37.81
CA SER A 40 -33.93 24.68 -37.51
C SER A 40 -35.15 25.58 -37.73
N ASP A 41 -36.09 25.18 -38.59
CA ASP A 41 -37.27 25.99 -38.91
C ASP A 41 -38.35 25.87 -37.82
N ILE A 42 -38.22 24.89 -36.93
CA ILE A 42 -39.23 24.51 -35.94
C ILE A 42 -38.67 24.57 -34.50
N ALA A 43 -37.34 24.48 -34.33
CA ALA A 43 -36.70 24.48 -33.02
C ALA A 43 -35.34 25.19 -33.01
N ASP A 44 -35.02 25.82 -31.86
CA ASP A 44 -33.71 26.38 -31.58
C ASP A 44 -32.74 25.30 -31.11
N ILE A 45 -31.62 25.16 -31.82
CA ILE A 45 -30.59 24.16 -31.50
C ILE A 45 -29.41 24.87 -30.87
N THR A 46 -29.17 24.59 -29.59
CA THR A 46 -28.07 25.18 -28.83
C THR A 46 -27.24 24.11 -28.12
N ARG A 47 -25.93 24.36 -28.02
CA ARG A 47 -25.04 23.54 -27.18
C ARG A 47 -25.19 24.01 -25.74
N GLY A 48 -25.86 23.22 -24.92
CA GLY A 48 -26.05 23.48 -23.50
C GLY A 48 -25.23 22.54 -22.60
N TYR A 49 -25.20 22.87 -21.31
CA TYR A 49 -24.81 21.92 -20.27
C TYR A 49 -25.97 20.95 -20.00
N THR A 50 -25.67 19.81 -19.38
CA THR A 50 -26.73 18.91 -18.90
C THR A 50 -27.54 19.59 -17.81
N ASP A 51 -28.86 19.63 -18.00
CA ASP A 51 -29.85 20.14 -17.05
C ASP A 51 -30.87 19.03 -16.73
N PRO A 52 -31.09 18.66 -15.45
CA PRO A 52 -30.47 19.18 -14.22
C PRO A 52 -28.97 18.89 -14.14
N PRO A 53 -28.20 19.77 -13.44
CA PRO A 53 -26.78 19.56 -13.29
C PRO A 53 -26.49 18.25 -12.56
N LYS A 54 -25.58 17.46 -13.13
CA LYS A 54 -25.00 16.29 -12.45
C LYS A 54 -24.29 16.73 -11.15
N PRO A 55 -24.06 15.81 -10.19
CA PRO A 55 -23.38 16.14 -8.94
C PRO A 55 -22.13 16.99 -9.18
N LEU A 56 -22.14 18.21 -8.64
CA LEU A 56 -21.06 19.16 -8.81
C LEU A 56 -19.90 18.79 -7.90
N PHE A 57 -18.73 18.53 -8.47
CA PHE A 57 -17.50 18.38 -7.69
C PHE A 57 -16.88 19.76 -7.43
N ARG A 58 -16.45 19.99 -6.19
CA ARG A 58 -15.79 21.22 -5.77
C ARG A 58 -14.49 20.90 -5.05
N PHE A 59 -13.46 21.68 -5.33
CA PHE A 59 -12.20 21.65 -4.61
C PHE A 59 -11.94 23.03 -4.01
N ASN A 60 -11.78 23.11 -2.68
CA ASN A 60 -11.61 24.37 -1.94
C ASN A 60 -12.65 25.45 -2.31
N GLY A 61 -13.93 25.06 -2.40
CA GLY A 61 -15.04 25.96 -2.71
C GLY A 61 -15.21 26.31 -4.20
N LYS A 62 -14.22 26.02 -5.05
CA LYS A 62 -14.26 26.28 -6.50
C LYS A 62 -14.77 25.06 -7.28
N PRO A 63 -15.56 25.25 -8.36
CA PRO A 63 -15.92 24.15 -9.26
C PRO A 63 -14.68 23.45 -9.80
N ALA A 64 -14.68 22.12 -9.78
CA ALA A 64 -13.55 21.31 -10.21
C ALA A 64 -14.04 20.01 -10.87
N ILE A 65 -13.14 19.34 -11.60
CA ILE A 65 -13.38 17.99 -12.14
C ILE A 65 -12.52 17.02 -11.35
N GLY A 66 -13.15 16.03 -10.73
CA GLY A 66 -12.46 14.96 -10.03
C GLY A 66 -12.06 13.84 -10.99
N LEU A 67 -10.82 13.36 -10.87
CA LEU A 67 -10.34 12.16 -11.54
C LEU A 67 -9.85 11.17 -10.47
N SER A 68 -10.52 10.03 -10.37
CA SER A 68 -10.13 8.96 -9.46
C SER A 68 -9.30 7.92 -10.21
N ILE A 69 -8.12 7.61 -9.67
CA ILE A 69 -7.20 6.62 -10.24
C ILE A 69 -7.06 5.50 -9.23
N ALA A 70 -7.35 4.27 -9.68
CA ALA A 70 -7.21 3.07 -8.86
C ALA A 70 -6.00 2.27 -9.32
N MET A 71 -5.26 1.70 -8.36
CA MET A 71 -4.18 0.77 -8.64
C MET A 71 -4.76 -0.59 -9.05
N GLN A 72 -4.14 -1.22 -10.05
CA GLN A 72 -4.49 -2.60 -10.42
C GLN A 72 -4.21 -3.56 -9.26
N LYS A 73 -5.06 -4.59 -9.12
CA LYS A 73 -4.94 -5.59 -8.06
C LYS A 73 -3.55 -6.27 -8.10
N GLY A 74 -2.89 -6.37 -6.95
CA GLY A 74 -1.54 -6.93 -6.83
C GLY A 74 -0.41 -5.97 -7.26
N GLY A 75 -0.73 -4.73 -7.65
CA GLY A 75 0.28 -3.73 -7.96
C GLY A 75 1.08 -3.29 -6.72
N ASN A 76 2.34 -2.90 -6.93
CA ASN A 76 3.15 -2.28 -5.89
C ASN A 76 2.80 -0.79 -5.77
N ILE A 77 2.25 -0.38 -4.61
CA ILE A 77 1.76 0.97 -4.38
C ILE A 77 2.85 2.05 -4.45
N GLN A 78 4.09 1.71 -4.10
CA GLN A 78 5.20 2.65 -4.10
C GLN A 78 5.68 2.90 -5.54
N ALA A 79 5.83 1.84 -6.32
CA ALA A 79 6.17 1.94 -7.74
C ALA A 79 5.07 2.62 -8.55
N PHE A 80 3.80 2.25 -8.31
CA PHE A 80 2.64 2.89 -8.91
C PHE A 80 2.58 4.38 -8.57
N GLY A 81 2.73 4.72 -7.29
CA GLY A 81 2.76 6.10 -6.83
C GLY A 81 3.84 6.90 -7.56
N LYS A 82 5.09 6.42 -7.57
CA LYS A 82 6.20 7.10 -8.25
C LYS A 82 5.94 7.32 -9.75
N ALA A 83 5.52 6.29 -10.46
CA ALA A 83 5.23 6.38 -11.89
C ALA A 83 4.05 7.32 -12.18
N LEU A 84 3.02 7.31 -11.32
CA LEU A 84 1.88 8.21 -11.45
C LEU A 84 2.30 9.67 -11.27
N HIS A 85 3.16 9.97 -10.28
CA HIS A 85 3.69 11.31 -10.06
C HIS A 85 4.51 11.80 -11.26
N GLU A 86 5.45 10.99 -11.75
CA GLU A 86 6.25 11.33 -12.92
C GLU A 86 5.37 11.61 -14.15
N ARG A 87 4.31 10.82 -14.35
CA ARG A 87 3.37 11.04 -15.45
C ARG A 87 2.50 12.28 -15.25
N MET A 88 2.06 12.54 -14.02
CA MET A 88 1.31 13.75 -13.69
C MET A 88 2.14 15.01 -13.91
N ASP A 89 3.40 15.01 -13.50
CA ASP A 89 4.30 16.15 -13.66
C ASP A 89 4.54 16.43 -15.16
N ALA A 90 4.83 15.39 -15.95
CA ALA A 90 4.98 15.51 -17.40
C ALA A 90 3.71 16.02 -18.08
N THR A 91 2.54 15.52 -17.69
CA THR A 91 1.25 15.95 -18.27
C THR A 91 0.92 17.37 -17.88
N THR A 92 1.20 17.76 -16.63
CA THR A 92 0.92 19.11 -16.12
C THR A 92 1.74 20.18 -16.86
N ALA A 93 2.95 19.83 -17.32
CA ALA A 93 3.77 20.72 -18.14
C ALA A 93 3.19 20.98 -19.55
N GLU A 94 2.36 20.08 -20.07
CA GLU A 94 1.72 20.20 -21.40
C GLU A 94 0.32 20.85 -21.33
N LEU A 95 -0.19 21.13 -20.13
CA LEU A 95 -1.54 21.65 -19.97
C LEU A 95 -1.67 23.11 -20.42
N PRO A 96 -2.80 23.47 -21.08
CA PRO A 96 -3.13 24.86 -21.36
C PRO A 96 -3.20 25.74 -20.11
N VAL A 97 -2.94 27.03 -20.30
CA VAL A 97 -3.06 28.04 -19.25
C VAL A 97 -4.47 28.03 -18.64
N GLY A 98 -4.56 28.11 -17.32
CA GLY A 98 -5.82 28.14 -16.58
C GLY A 98 -6.29 26.78 -16.03
N ILE A 99 -5.56 25.70 -16.29
CA ILE A 99 -5.82 24.39 -15.68
C ILE A 99 -4.87 24.17 -14.49
N GLY A 100 -5.44 24.06 -13.28
CA GLY A 100 -4.71 23.72 -12.07
C GLY A 100 -4.93 22.26 -11.68
N VAL A 101 -3.85 21.51 -11.47
CA VAL A 101 -3.90 20.11 -11.00
C VAL A 101 -3.64 20.08 -9.50
N HIS A 102 -4.54 19.46 -8.75
CA HIS A 102 -4.43 19.32 -7.30
C HIS A 102 -4.67 17.88 -6.87
N LYS A 103 -3.72 17.34 -6.08
CA LYS A 103 -3.85 16.02 -5.46
C LYS A 103 -4.66 16.15 -4.17
N VAL A 104 -5.57 15.21 -3.93
CA VAL A 104 -6.43 15.19 -2.73
C VAL A 104 -6.12 14.00 -1.83
N SER A 105 -6.13 12.79 -2.38
CA SER A 105 -5.95 11.55 -1.63
C SER A 105 -4.83 10.71 -2.23
N ASP A 106 -3.61 10.93 -1.77
CA ASP A 106 -2.41 10.23 -2.23
C ASP A 106 -2.03 9.10 -1.27
N GLN A 107 -2.51 7.89 -1.56
CA GLN A 107 -2.26 6.74 -0.69
C GLN A 107 -0.79 6.31 -0.69
N ALA A 108 -0.06 6.50 -1.80
CA ALA A 108 1.35 6.13 -1.87
C ALA A 108 2.19 6.99 -0.92
N GLU A 109 1.92 8.30 -0.85
CA GLU A 109 2.59 9.19 0.09
C GLU A 109 2.32 8.81 1.56
N VAL A 110 1.06 8.49 1.88
CA VAL A 110 0.64 8.07 3.23
C VAL A 110 1.30 6.75 3.66
N VAL A 111 1.47 5.81 2.72
CA VAL A 111 2.20 4.55 2.97
C VAL A 111 3.69 4.83 3.14
N ASN A 112 4.32 5.61 2.26
CA ASN A 112 5.74 5.93 2.33
C ASN A 112 6.13 6.62 3.63
N LYS A 113 5.38 7.66 4.04
CA LYS A 113 5.62 8.36 5.31
C LYS A 113 5.50 7.44 6.50
N ALA A 114 4.52 6.53 6.48
CA ALA A 114 4.33 5.59 7.58
C ALA A 114 5.43 4.54 7.63
N VAL A 115 5.75 3.87 6.53
CA VAL A 115 6.82 2.87 6.49
C VAL A 115 8.12 3.50 7.00
N GLY A 116 8.46 4.72 6.53
CA GLY A 116 9.63 5.46 6.99
C GLY A 116 9.64 5.72 8.50
N GLY A 117 8.55 6.26 9.05
CA GLY A 117 8.41 6.50 10.49
C GLY A 117 8.51 5.22 11.33
N PHE A 118 7.88 4.13 10.88
CA PHE A 118 7.95 2.84 11.55
C PHE A 118 9.35 2.22 11.48
N THR A 119 10.05 2.32 10.35
CA THR A 119 11.45 1.86 10.27
C THR A 119 12.38 2.67 11.17
N SER A 120 12.15 3.98 11.34
CA SER A 120 12.87 4.79 12.32
C SER A 120 12.62 4.29 13.73
N ALA A 121 11.35 4.08 14.09
CA ALA A 121 10.97 3.57 15.41
C ALA A 121 11.54 2.18 15.69
N LEU A 122 11.55 1.28 14.70
CA LEU A 122 12.18 -0.04 14.82
C LEU A 122 13.68 0.08 15.06
N PHE A 123 14.36 0.95 14.32
CA PHE A 123 15.79 1.18 14.48
C PHE A 123 16.13 1.79 15.85
N GLU A 124 15.34 2.76 16.31
CA GLU A 124 15.44 3.33 17.66
C GLU A 124 15.23 2.27 18.75
N ALA A 125 14.22 1.41 18.60
CA ALA A 125 13.96 0.31 19.54
C ALA A 125 15.13 -0.67 19.62
N VAL A 126 15.69 -1.06 18.47
CA VAL A 126 16.89 -1.92 18.40
C VAL A 126 18.07 -1.26 19.11
N ILE A 127 18.31 0.03 18.87
CA ILE A 127 19.40 0.77 19.54
C ILE A 127 19.21 0.78 21.06
N ILE A 128 18.00 1.08 21.54
CA ILE A 128 17.70 1.13 22.98
C ILE A 128 17.97 -0.25 23.61
N VAL A 129 17.47 -1.32 22.98
CA VAL A 129 17.71 -2.70 23.42
C VAL A 129 19.21 -3.00 23.49
N LEU A 130 19.96 -2.65 22.45
CA LEU A 130 21.41 -2.86 22.42
C LEU A 130 22.11 -2.12 23.55
N LEU A 131 21.77 -0.85 23.77
CA LEU A 131 22.34 -0.05 24.84
C LEU A 131 22.05 -0.63 26.22
N VAL A 132 20.80 -1.03 26.49
CA VAL A 132 20.42 -1.69 27.74
C VAL A 132 21.16 -3.00 27.92
N SER A 133 21.26 -3.82 26.86
CA SER A 133 21.99 -5.09 26.89
C SER A 133 23.48 -4.88 27.18
N PHE A 134 24.12 -3.90 26.55
CA PHE A 134 25.53 -3.57 26.79
C PHE A 134 25.79 -3.07 28.21
N VAL A 135 24.89 -2.27 28.78
CA VAL A 135 24.99 -1.77 30.15
C VAL A 135 24.76 -2.89 31.17
N SER A 136 23.80 -3.79 30.90
CA SER A 136 23.42 -4.86 31.82
C SER A 136 24.43 -6.01 31.85
N LEU A 137 24.94 -6.43 30.69
CA LEU A 137 25.70 -7.68 30.53
C LEU A 137 27.17 -7.45 30.13
N GLY A 138 27.54 -6.22 29.80
CA GLY A 138 28.85 -5.88 29.27
C GLY A 138 29.02 -6.19 27.78
N PHE A 139 30.20 -5.85 27.24
CA PHE A 139 30.43 -5.80 25.79
C PHE A 139 30.32 -7.16 25.08
N ARG A 140 30.88 -8.23 25.67
CA ARG A 140 30.93 -9.54 25.01
C ARG A 140 29.57 -10.23 24.96
N ALA A 141 28.86 -10.22 26.07
CA ALA A 141 27.54 -10.83 26.18
C ALA A 141 26.48 -10.02 25.41
N GLY A 142 26.54 -8.68 25.48
CA GLY A 142 25.66 -7.81 24.70
C GLY A 142 25.80 -7.99 23.19
N LEU A 143 27.01 -8.26 22.69
CA LEU A 143 27.22 -8.54 21.26
C LEU A 143 26.52 -9.83 20.78
N VAL A 144 26.44 -10.84 21.63
CA VAL A 144 25.75 -12.10 21.29
C VAL A 144 24.25 -11.85 21.10
N VAL A 145 23.64 -11.07 22.01
CA VAL A 145 22.23 -10.65 21.89
C VAL A 145 22.05 -9.72 20.68
N ALA A 146 23.02 -8.83 20.42
CA ALA A 146 22.98 -7.94 19.27
C ALA A 146 22.92 -8.69 17.93
N CYS A 147 23.68 -9.77 17.80
CA CYS A 147 23.72 -10.58 16.58
C CYS A 147 22.46 -11.43 16.39
N SER A 148 21.73 -11.79 17.46
CA SER A 148 20.51 -12.59 17.33
C SER A 148 19.34 -11.80 16.75
N ILE A 149 19.28 -10.48 17.02
CA ILE A 149 18.20 -9.61 16.55
C ILE A 149 18.10 -9.58 15.01
N PRO A 150 19.15 -9.21 14.23
CA PRO A 150 19.09 -9.20 12.76
C PRO A 150 18.80 -10.58 12.18
N LEU A 151 19.32 -11.64 12.81
CA LEU A 151 19.13 -13.01 12.34
C LEU A 151 17.65 -13.41 12.37
N VAL A 152 16.94 -13.10 13.46
CA VAL A 152 15.52 -13.43 13.56
C VAL A 152 14.67 -12.54 12.65
N LEU A 153 15.00 -11.24 12.56
CA LEU A 153 14.33 -10.35 11.61
C LEU A 153 14.47 -10.84 10.16
N ALA A 154 15.65 -11.33 9.77
CA ALA A 154 15.87 -11.91 8.45
C ALA A 154 15.01 -13.17 8.24
N MET A 155 14.92 -14.06 9.23
CA MET A 155 14.03 -15.23 9.15
C MET A 155 12.55 -14.83 9.01
N VAL A 156 12.09 -13.83 9.76
CA VAL A 156 10.71 -13.33 9.67
C VAL A 156 10.45 -12.73 8.29
N PHE A 157 11.37 -11.95 7.73
CA PHE A 157 11.20 -11.39 6.39
C PHE A 157 11.16 -12.47 5.30
N VAL A 158 11.98 -13.51 5.39
CA VAL A 158 11.92 -14.66 4.48
C VAL A 158 10.57 -15.38 4.60
N PHE A 159 10.06 -15.56 5.83
CA PHE A 159 8.76 -16.18 6.05
C PHE A 159 7.60 -15.33 5.51
N MET A 160 7.67 -14.01 5.68
CA MET A 160 6.69 -13.06 5.13
C MET A 160 6.68 -13.12 3.59
N GLU A 161 7.85 -13.14 2.96
CA GLU A 161 7.97 -13.25 1.51
C GLU A 161 7.37 -14.57 1.00
N TYR A 162 7.70 -15.70 1.65
CA TYR A 162 7.15 -17.01 1.30
C TYR A 162 5.62 -17.07 1.48
N SER A 163 5.09 -16.40 2.51
CA SER A 163 3.65 -16.39 2.82
C SER A 163 2.88 -15.29 2.05
N GLY A 164 3.56 -14.48 1.23
CA GLY A 164 2.96 -13.36 0.50
C GLY A 164 2.44 -12.22 1.39
N ILE A 165 2.94 -12.10 2.63
CA ILE A 165 2.51 -11.08 3.59
C ILE A 165 3.26 -9.78 3.29
N THR A 166 2.54 -8.77 2.82
CA THR A 166 3.14 -7.45 2.54
C THR A 166 3.46 -6.67 3.81
N MET A 167 4.56 -5.93 3.79
CA MET A 167 4.92 -5.04 4.89
C MET A 167 3.99 -3.82 4.94
N GLN A 168 3.27 -3.69 6.04
CA GLN A 168 2.30 -2.64 6.31
C GLN A 168 2.41 -2.18 7.77
N ARG A 169 1.69 -1.10 8.14
CA ARG A 169 1.75 -0.52 9.49
C ARG A 169 1.47 -1.56 10.59
N ILE A 170 0.48 -2.44 10.36
CA ILE A 170 0.10 -3.48 11.31
C ILE A 170 1.22 -4.53 11.47
N SER A 171 1.84 -4.98 10.37
CA SER A 171 2.92 -5.96 10.43
C SER A 171 4.19 -5.37 11.06
N LEU A 172 4.49 -4.09 10.81
CA LEU A 172 5.61 -3.39 11.46
C LEU A 172 5.38 -3.23 12.97
N GLY A 173 4.16 -2.88 13.39
CA GLY A 173 3.81 -2.84 14.81
C GLY A 173 3.94 -4.21 15.49
N ALA A 174 3.46 -5.27 14.83
CA ALA A 174 3.63 -6.64 15.31
C ALA A 174 5.11 -7.04 15.44
N LEU A 175 5.95 -6.62 14.48
CA LEU A 175 7.40 -6.87 14.50
C LEU A 175 8.08 -6.20 15.70
N ILE A 176 7.71 -4.97 16.05
CA ILE A 176 8.25 -4.25 17.22
C ILE A 176 7.90 -4.98 18.52
N ILE A 177 6.64 -5.43 18.67
CA ILE A 177 6.19 -6.18 19.84
C ILE A 177 6.92 -7.52 19.93
N ALA A 178 6.97 -8.26 18.81
CA ALA A 178 7.65 -9.55 18.74
C ALA A 178 9.14 -9.43 19.04
N LEU A 179 9.80 -8.37 18.57
CA LEU A 179 11.20 -8.09 18.89
C LEU A 179 11.42 -7.90 20.39
N GLY A 180 10.56 -7.13 21.07
CA GLY A 180 10.66 -6.92 22.51
C GLY A 180 10.55 -8.22 23.31
N LEU A 181 9.59 -9.07 22.94
CA LEU A 181 9.39 -10.39 23.56
C LEU A 181 10.58 -11.33 23.30
N LEU A 182 11.13 -11.30 22.09
CA LEU A 182 12.24 -12.18 21.69
C LEU A 182 13.55 -11.82 22.38
N VAL A 183 13.81 -10.52 22.52
CA VAL A 183 15.03 -10.02 23.13
C VAL A 183 15.09 -10.41 24.61
N ASP A 184 13.96 -10.41 25.30
CA ASP A 184 13.87 -10.80 26.71
C ASP A 184 14.36 -12.24 26.94
N ASP A 185 13.90 -13.18 26.11
CA ASP A 185 14.34 -14.58 26.18
C ASP A 185 15.85 -14.74 25.89
N ALA A 186 16.35 -14.03 24.88
CA ALA A 186 17.78 -14.04 24.56
C ALA A 186 18.60 -13.43 25.70
N MET A 187 18.11 -12.35 26.31
CA MET A 187 18.77 -11.63 27.39
C MET A 187 18.90 -12.49 28.64
N ILE A 188 17.81 -13.08 29.12
CA ILE A 188 17.80 -13.93 30.33
C ILE A 188 18.70 -15.16 30.15
N THR A 189 18.72 -15.77 28.96
CA THR A 189 19.59 -16.93 28.70
C THR A 189 21.06 -16.55 28.79
N VAL A 190 21.44 -15.42 28.17
CA VAL A 190 22.83 -14.93 28.22
C VAL A 190 23.19 -14.48 29.63
N GLU A 191 22.29 -13.83 30.36
CA GLU A 191 22.48 -13.42 31.76
C GLU A 191 22.77 -14.63 32.66
N MET A 192 21.98 -15.69 32.54
CA MET A 192 22.17 -16.93 33.31
C MET A 192 23.52 -17.58 33.00
N MET A 193 23.92 -17.59 31.71
CA MET A 193 25.24 -18.10 31.29
C MET A 193 26.39 -17.27 31.86
N VAL A 194 26.30 -15.93 31.82
CA VAL A 194 27.32 -15.03 32.36
C VAL A 194 27.44 -15.20 33.87
N THR A 195 26.31 -15.26 34.58
CA THR A 195 26.27 -15.46 36.04
C THR A 195 26.94 -16.78 36.44
N ARG A 196 26.70 -17.87 35.70
CA ARG A 196 27.34 -19.17 35.96
C ARG A 196 28.85 -19.17 35.69
N LEU A 197 29.27 -18.44 34.66
CA LEU A 197 30.71 -18.23 34.38
C LEU A 197 31.38 -17.42 35.50
N GLU A 198 30.71 -16.42 36.05
CA GLU A 198 31.21 -15.63 37.19
C GLU A 198 31.29 -16.44 38.49
N MET A 199 30.43 -17.45 38.65
CA MET A 199 30.51 -18.44 39.75
C MET A 199 31.66 -19.44 39.60
N GLY A 200 32.44 -19.38 38.50
CA GLY A 200 33.62 -20.21 38.27
C GLY A 200 33.38 -21.49 37.49
N GLU A 201 32.19 -21.68 36.92
CA GLU A 201 31.89 -22.83 36.05
C GLU A 201 32.58 -22.69 34.68
N THR A 202 32.87 -23.81 34.03
CA THR A 202 33.39 -23.80 32.65
C THR A 202 32.30 -23.37 31.64
N LYS A 203 32.70 -22.90 30.46
CA LYS A 203 31.76 -22.46 29.40
C LYS A 203 30.73 -23.52 29.02
N GLU A 204 31.16 -24.78 28.94
CA GLU A 204 30.30 -25.91 28.59
C GLU A 204 29.29 -26.21 29.69
N GLN A 205 29.74 -26.15 30.96
CA GLN A 205 28.86 -26.31 32.12
C GLN A 205 27.84 -25.17 32.23
N ALA A 206 28.29 -23.92 32.09
CA ALA A 206 27.41 -22.76 32.13
C ALA A 206 26.36 -22.78 31.01
N ALA A 207 26.73 -23.16 29.78
CA ALA A 207 25.81 -23.29 28.66
C ALA A 207 24.79 -24.43 28.86
N THR A 208 25.26 -25.58 29.34
CA THR A 208 24.39 -26.74 29.62
C THR A 208 23.42 -26.43 30.76
N TYR A 209 23.90 -25.74 31.81
CA TYR A 209 23.06 -25.31 32.92
C TYR A 209 22.00 -24.32 32.45
N ALA A 210 22.37 -23.27 31.70
CA ALA A 210 21.42 -22.31 31.17
C ALA A 210 20.32 -23.02 30.36
N TYR A 211 20.69 -23.90 29.43
CA TYR A 211 19.72 -24.66 28.65
C TYR A 211 18.79 -25.52 29.53
N THR A 212 19.33 -26.35 30.42
CA THR A 212 18.52 -27.26 31.25
C THR A 212 17.62 -26.52 32.24
N SER A 213 18.00 -25.32 32.67
CA SER A 213 17.27 -24.53 33.66
C SER A 213 16.23 -23.59 33.03
N THR A 214 16.51 -22.98 31.87
CA THR A 214 15.64 -21.96 31.26
C THR A 214 14.85 -22.45 30.05
N ALA A 215 15.23 -23.54 29.38
CA ALA A 215 14.59 -23.95 28.11
C ALA A 215 13.09 -24.25 28.26
N PHE A 216 12.69 -25.01 29.28
CA PHE A 216 11.27 -25.32 29.51
C PHE A 216 10.45 -24.07 29.89
N PRO A 217 10.87 -23.25 30.88
CA PRO A 217 10.19 -21.99 31.20
C PRO A 217 9.99 -21.07 29.99
N MET A 218 11.04 -20.84 29.19
CA MET A 218 10.98 -19.96 28.02
C MET A 218 10.07 -20.50 26.91
N LEU A 219 10.14 -21.80 26.64
CA LEU A 219 9.23 -22.43 25.68
C LEU A 219 7.77 -22.31 26.13
N THR A 220 7.49 -22.55 27.42
CA THR A 220 6.12 -22.41 27.93
C THR A 220 5.63 -20.97 27.88
N GLY A 221 6.48 -19.99 28.21
CA GLY A 221 6.16 -18.57 28.13
C GLY A 221 5.82 -18.15 26.70
N THR A 222 6.70 -18.46 25.74
CA THR A 222 6.49 -18.15 24.32
C THR A 222 5.22 -18.80 23.76
N LEU A 223 4.95 -20.07 24.08
CA LEU A 223 3.71 -20.75 23.67
C LEU A 223 2.46 -20.09 24.26
N VAL A 224 2.50 -19.66 25.52
CA VAL A 224 1.37 -18.93 26.16
C VAL A 224 1.15 -17.60 25.46
N THR A 225 2.22 -16.85 25.15
CA THR A 225 2.12 -15.60 24.41
C THR A 225 1.51 -15.82 23.03
N VAL A 226 1.99 -16.82 22.28
CA VAL A 226 1.42 -17.20 20.97
C VAL A 226 -0.06 -17.54 21.12
N ALA A 227 -0.44 -18.38 22.09
CA ALA A 227 -1.83 -18.74 22.35
C ALA A 227 -2.71 -17.51 22.68
N GLY A 228 -2.16 -16.49 23.34
CA GLY A 228 -2.84 -15.21 23.58
C GLY A 228 -3.08 -14.39 22.31
N PHE A 229 -2.22 -14.50 21.30
CA PHE A 229 -2.39 -13.82 20.00
C PHE A 229 -3.25 -14.61 18.99
N VAL A 230 -3.42 -15.92 19.14
CA VAL A 230 -4.22 -16.77 18.23
C VAL A 230 -5.65 -16.25 18.01
N PRO A 231 -6.43 -15.83 19.04
CA PRO A 231 -7.79 -15.32 18.83
C PRO A 231 -7.86 -14.09 17.93
N ILE A 232 -6.84 -13.22 17.96
CA ILE A 232 -6.78 -12.02 17.13
C ILE A 232 -6.62 -12.41 15.66
N GLY A 233 -5.81 -13.44 15.36
CA GLY A 233 -5.61 -13.94 13.99
C GLY A 233 -6.78 -14.75 13.43
N LEU A 234 -7.62 -15.34 14.28
CA LEU A 234 -8.79 -16.14 13.87
C LEU A 234 -10.08 -15.31 13.73
N ASN A 235 -10.07 -14.05 14.17
CA ASN A 235 -11.23 -13.19 14.03
C ASN A 235 -11.37 -12.72 12.58
N ASN A 236 -12.37 -13.26 11.87
CA ASN A 236 -12.71 -12.88 10.48
C ASN A 236 -13.35 -11.49 10.35
N SER A 237 -13.42 -10.71 11.43
CA SER A 237 -13.86 -9.32 11.36
C SER A 237 -12.74 -8.46 10.78
N SER A 238 -12.99 -7.91 9.58
CA SER A 238 -12.33 -6.72 9.08
C SER A 238 -12.68 -5.54 10.01
N ALA A 239 -12.02 -5.45 11.16
CA ALA A 239 -11.95 -4.21 11.92
C ALA A 239 -10.88 -3.33 11.26
N GLY A 240 -11.27 -2.76 10.12
CA GLY A 240 -10.55 -1.82 9.27
C GLY A 240 -11.55 -1.11 8.39
#